data_AF-A0A3S3HAV7-F1
#
_entry.id   AF-A0A3S3HAV7-F1
#
_cell.length_a   1.000
_cell.length_b   1.000
_cell.length_c   1.000
_cell.angle_alpha   90.00
_cell.angle_beta   90.00
_cell.angle_gamma   90.00
#
_symmetry.space_group_name_H-M   'P 1'
#
loop_
_entity.id
_entity.type
_entity.pdbx_description
1 polymer ?
#
loop_
_entity_poly.entity_id
_entity_poly.type
_entity_poly.pdbx_seq_one_letter_code
_entity_poly.pdbx_strand_id
1 'polypeptide(L)' 'MRLIKNLLALIVLAIGALWSLQGIGLVGGSFMTGQSQWLYIGIVTALVGLGGLVWANRRG' A
#
# COMPACT_ATOMS: atom_id res chain seq x y z
N MET A 1 -12.46 16.19 8.16
CA MET A 1 -11.72 15.00 8.65
C MET A 1 -11.80 13.77 7.75
N ARG A 2 -12.95 13.48 7.11
CA ARG A 2 -13.08 12.34 6.18
C ARG A 2 -12.06 12.35 5.03
N LEU A 3 -11.89 13.50 4.38
CA LEU A 3 -10.97 13.66 3.25
C LEU A 3 -9.51 13.33 3.63
N ILE A 4 -9.05 13.78 4.80
CA ILE A 4 -7.71 13.48 5.33
C ILE A 4 -7.55 11.98 5.59
N LYS A 5 -8.55 11.32 6.20
CA LYS A 5 -8.52 9.86 6.43
C LYS A 5 -8.44 9.07 5.13
N ASN A 6 -9.19 9.49 4.12
CA ASN A 6 -9.18 8.85 2.80
C ASN A 6 -7.82 9.06 2.10
N LEU A 7 -7.26 10.27 2.15
CA LEU A 7 -5.94 10.56 1.62
C LEU A 7 -4.86 9.69 2.27
N LEU A 8 -4.85 9.60 3.60
CA LEU A 8 -3.90 8.75 4.32
C LEU A 8 -4.05 7.28 3.93
N ALA A 9 -5.28 6.76 3.86
CA ALA A 9 -5.54 5.39 3.44
C ALA A 9 -5.08 5.13 1.99
N LEU A 10 -5.30 6.08 1.08
CA LEU A 10 -4.83 6.00 -0.31
C LEU A 10 -3.30 6.00 -0.39
N ILE A 11 -2.61 6.84 0.39
CA ILE A 11 -1.15 6.88 0.43
C ILE A 11 -0.60 5.53 0.90
N VAL A 12 -1.14 4.98 1.97
CA VAL A 12 -0.73 3.65 2.48
C VAL A 12 -0.98 2.57 1.44
N LEU A 13 -2.14 2.60 0.78
CA LEU A 13 -2.47 1.67 -0.30
C LEU A 13 -1.46 1.77 -1.47
N ALA A 14 -1.14 2.99 -1.90
CA ALA A 14 -0.20 3.23 -2.99
C ALA A 14 1.23 2.77 -2.63
N ILE A 15 1.69 3.01 -1.40
CA ILE A 15 2.99 2.53 -0.92
C ILE A 15 3.02 1.00 -0.91
N GLY A 16 1.97 0.35 -0.41
CA GLY A 16 1.88 -1.11 -0.42
C GLY A 16 1.90 -1.70 -1.83
N ALA A 17 1.19 -1.07 -2.77
CA ALA A 17 1.23 -1.46 -4.18
C ALA A 17 2.65 -1.29 -4.77
N LEU A 18 3.32 -0.16 -4.50
CA LEU A 18 4.68 0.09 -4.98
C LEU A 18 5.68 -0.95 -4.46
N TRP A 19 5.66 -1.25 -3.16
CA TRP A 19 6.51 -2.30 -2.58
C TRP A 19 6.20 -3.68 -3.13
N SER A 20 4.91 -3.98 -3.39
CA SER A 20 4.52 -5.24 -4.03
C SER A 20 5.13 -5.37 -5.42
N LEU A 21 5.01 -4.31 -6.23
CA LEU A 21 5.57 -4.23 -7.58
C LEU A 21 7.11 -4.30 -7.57
N GLN A 22 7.76 -3.68 -6.58
CA GLN A 22 9.20 -3.81 -6.37
C GLN A 22 9.57 -5.26 -6.02
N GLY A 23 8.83 -5.92 -5.14
CA GLY A 23 9.11 -7.30 -4.74
C GLY A 23 9.06 -8.31 -5.88
N ILE A 24 8.17 -8.11 -6.87
CA ILE A 24 8.12 -8.92 -8.09
C ILE A 24 9.06 -8.44 -9.21
N GLY A 25 9.81 -7.36 -8.98
CA GLY A 25 10.79 -6.83 -9.92
C GLY A 25 10.21 -6.01 -11.07
N LEU A 26 8.93 -5.62 -11.02
CA LEU A 26 8.32 -4.76 -12.04
C LEU A 26 8.71 -3.28 -11.88
N VAL A 27 9.01 -2.85 -10.65
CA VAL A 27 9.49 -1.50 -10.35
C VAL A 27 10.93 -1.59 -9.85
N GLY A 28 11.86 -1.01 -10.61
CA GLY A 28 13.30 -1.05 -10.34
C GLY A 28 13.87 0.21 -9.69
N GLY A 29 15.19 0.21 -9.47
CA GLY A 29 15.94 1.39 -9.03
C GLY A 29 16.21 1.46 -7.52
N SER A 30 15.85 0.43 -6.76
CA SER A 30 16.13 0.33 -5.32
C SER A 30 16.58 -1.09 -4.93
N PHE A 31 17.13 -1.21 -3.72
CA PHE A 31 17.50 -2.49 -3.08
C PHE A 31 16.30 -3.42 -2.83
N MET A 32 15.08 -2.94 -3.02
CA MET A 32 13.84 -3.70 -2.82
C MET A 32 13.44 -4.53 -4.04
N THR A 33 14.01 -4.22 -5.21
CA THR A 33 13.60 -4.80 -6.50
C THR A 33 13.93 -6.29 -6.57
N GLY A 34 12.95 -7.12 -6.92
CA GLY A 34 13.12 -8.57 -7.11
C GLY A 34 13.24 -9.37 -5.80
N GLN A 35 12.96 -8.75 -4.66
CA GLN A 35 13.06 -9.37 -3.35
C GLN A 35 11.68 -9.72 -2.80
N SER A 36 11.41 -11.01 -2.63
CA SER A 36 10.11 -11.55 -2.19
C SER A 36 9.63 -10.97 -0.85
N GLN A 37 10.56 -10.56 0.03
CA GLN A 37 10.24 -9.88 1.28
C GLN A 37 9.38 -8.62 1.05
N TRP A 38 9.71 -7.81 0.04
CA TRP A 38 8.98 -6.58 -0.26
C TRP A 38 7.63 -6.85 -0.91
N LEU A 39 7.47 -7.99 -1.59
CA LEU A 39 6.16 -8.44 -2.07
C LEU A 39 5.21 -8.69 -0.90
N TYR A 40 5.64 -9.46 0.10
CA TYR A 40 4.80 -9.78 1.25
C TYR A 40 4.49 -8.53 2.09
N ILE A 41 5.50 -7.70 2.37
CA ILE A 41 5.31 -6.44 3.09
C ILE A 41 4.35 -5.53 2.31
N GLY A 42 4.56 -5.38 1.00
CA GLY A 42 3.71 -4.57 0.14
C GLY A 42 2.25 -5.01 0.13
N ILE A 43 1.99 -6.32 0.01
CA ILE A 43 0.62 -6.86 0.04
C ILE A 43 -0.05 -6.54 1.38
N VAL A 44 0.63 -6.77 2.50
CA VAL A 44 0.09 -6.48 3.83
C VAL A 44 -0.20 -4.99 3.99
N THR A 45 0.74 -4.13 3.60
CA THR A 45 0.57 -2.66 3.64
C THR A 45 -0.60 -2.21 2.76
N ALA A 46 -0.74 -2.78 1.56
CA ALA A 46 -1.84 -2.47 0.65
C ALA A 46 -3.20 -2.86 1.26
N LEU A 47 -3.30 -4.05 1.87
CA LEU A 47 -4.51 -4.50 2.56
C LEU A 47 -4.89 -3.59 3.74
N VAL A 48 -3.91 -3.11 4.50
CA VAL A 48 -4.14 -2.13 5.59
C VAL A 48 -4.69 -0.81 5.03
N GLY A 49 -4.10 -0.30 3.95
CA GLY A 49 -4.60 0.91 3.26
C GLY A 49 -6.03 0.73 2.76
N LEU A 50 -6.33 -0.40 2.14
CA LEU A 50 -7.67 -0.75 1.64
C LEU A 50 -8.68 -0.83 2.78
N GLY A 51 -8.34 -1.53 3.87
CA GLY A 51 -9.18 -1.63 5.07
C GLY A 51 -9.45 -0.26 5.71
N GLY A 52 -8.42 0.59 5.77
CA GLY A 52 -8.55 1.97 6.23
C GLY A 52 -9.51 2.80 5.37
N LEU A 53 -9.44 2.64 4.03
CA LEU A 53 -10.32 3.33 3.09
C LEU A 53 -11.77 2.90 3.27
N VAL A 54 -12.02 1.59 3.39
CA VAL A 54 -13.35 1.03 3.63
C VAL A 54 -13.91 1.52 4.96
N TRP A 55 -13.11 1.54 6.02
CA TRP A 55 -13.54 2.02 7.34
C TRP A 55 -13.84 3.52 7.36
N ALA A 56 -13.00 4.34 6.72
CA ALA A 56 -13.19 5.78 6.63
C ALA A 56 -14.47 6.16 5.85
N ASN A 57 -14.84 5.35 4.86
CA ASN A 57 -16.06 5.54 4.09
C ASN A 57 -17.31 4.98 4.80
N ARG A 58 -17.19 3.90 5.60
CA ARG A 58 -18.31 3.32 6.36
C ARG A 58 -18.77 4.14 7.57
N ARG A 59 -17.92 5.00 8.15
CA ARG A 59 -18.22 5.77 9.38
C ARG A 59 -18.57 7.25 9.15
N GLY A 60 -19.37 7.56 8.14
CA GLY A 60 -20.08 8.84 8.15
C GLY A 60 -21.20 8.86 7.14
#